data_AF-C0Z9V3-F1
#
_entry.id   AF-C0Z9V3-F1
#
_cell.length_a   1.000
_cell.length_b   1.000
_cell.length_c   1.000
_cell.angle_alpha   90.00
_cell.angle_beta   90.00
_cell.angle_gamma   90.00
#
_symmetry.space_group_name_H-M   'P 1'
#
loop_
_entity.id
_entity.type
_entity.pdbx_description
1 polymer ?
#
loop_
_entity_poly.entity_id
_entity_poly.type
_entity_poly.pdbx_seq_one_letter_code
_entity_poly.pdbx_strand_id
1 'polypeptide(L)'
;MKQIRIPAFLHDVFGEKQSIGSIAAILLFGGVLTTALYLRFPELTESLPIWRSTLALLLVFDIFSGCLANFTISTSNFYAARKKNRIVFIAIHVHIILVALLLQQNLAYSIGVWAYTIVGAFAVNALFGNRSQLFVAGILLSVGLGWIPLLPGMHPFLLITCLFFMVKVLFSFAVNHYGKVIDDTGTEK
;
A
#
# COMPACT_ATOMS: atom_id res chain seq x y z
N MET A 1 -1.84 -11.99 -22.01
CA MET A 1 -1.77 -12.80 -20.77
C MET A 1 -3.18 -13.23 -20.39
N LYS A 2 -3.38 -14.45 -19.89
CA LYS A 2 -4.71 -14.95 -19.51
C LYS A 2 -5.28 -14.13 -18.35
N GLN A 3 -6.40 -13.44 -18.59
CA GLN A 3 -7.16 -12.71 -17.58
C GLN A 3 -8.11 -13.67 -16.87
N ILE A 4 -8.24 -13.55 -15.55
CA ILE A 4 -9.22 -14.29 -14.76
C ILE A 4 -10.15 -13.32 -14.05
N ARG A 5 -11.43 -13.70 -13.91
CA ARG A 5 -12.37 -12.97 -13.06
C ARG A 5 -12.04 -13.26 -11.60
N ILE A 6 -11.93 -12.19 -10.83
CA ILE A 6 -11.68 -12.26 -9.39
C ILE A 6 -13.03 -12.43 -8.68
N PRO A 7 -13.12 -13.29 -7.64
CA PRO A 7 -14.30 -13.38 -6.78
C PRO A 7 -14.61 -12.03 -6.09
N ALA A 8 -15.89 -11.72 -5.86
CA ALA A 8 -16.31 -10.41 -5.35
C ALA A 8 -15.62 -9.99 -4.04
N PHE A 9 -15.33 -10.93 -3.14
CA PHE A 9 -14.68 -10.66 -1.86
C PHE A 9 -13.18 -10.26 -1.99
N LEU A 10 -12.57 -10.44 -3.16
CA LEU A 10 -11.18 -10.06 -3.45
C LEU A 10 -11.08 -8.84 -4.37
N HIS A 11 -12.19 -8.22 -4.76
CA HIS A 11 -12.18 -7.07 -5.68
C HIS A 11 -11.44 -5.87 -5.09
N ASP A 12 -11.52 -5.65 -3.77
CA ASP A 12 -10.78 -4.59 -3.10
C ASP A 12 -9.25 -4.80 -3.15
N VAL A 13 -8.78 -6.03 -3.39
CA VAL A 13 -7.34 -6.36 -3.44
C VAL A 13 -6.84 -6.45 -4.89
N PHE A 14 -7.56 -7.14 -5.77
CA PHE A 14 -7.09 -7.45 -7.14
C PHE A 14 -7.90 -6.79 -8.26
N GLY A 15 -8.96 -6.05 -7.93
CA GLY A 15 -9.93 -5.58 -8.91
C GLY A 15 -10.84 -6.70 -9.44
N GLU A 16 -11.60 -6.43 -10.51
CA GLU A 16 -12.62 -7.36 -11.02
C GLU A 16 -12.04 -8.43 -11.95
N LYS A 17 -10.99 -8.09 -12.71
CA LYS A 17 -10.28 -8.98 -13.63
C LYS A 17 -8.78 -8.76 -13.56
N GLN A 18 -8.00 -9.80 -13.33
CA GLN A 18 -6.55 -9.65 -13.16
C GLN A 18 -5.81 -10.72 -13.97
N SER A 19 -4.60 -10.38 -14.43
CA SER A 19 -3.75 -11.36 -15.10
C SER A 19 -3.09 -12.28 -14.07
N ILE A 20 -2.94 -13.57 -14.42
CA ILE A 20 -2.26 -14.53 -13.53
C ILE A 20 -0.83 -14.08 -13.21
N GLY A 21 -0.13 -13.50 -14.19
CA GLY A 21 1.23 -12.98 -13.98
C GLY A 21 1.27 -11.78 -13.03
N SER A 22 0.25 -10.90 -13.07
CA SER A 22 0.13 -9.79 -12.12
C SER A 22 -0.13 -10.30 -10.70
N ILE A 23 -1.03 -11.28 -10.53
CA ILE A 23 -1.28 -11.91 -9.21
C ILE A 23 0.00 -12.55 -8.68
N ALA A 24 0.70 -13.32 -9.52
CA ALA A 24 1.96 -13.96 -9.14
C ALA A 24 3.00 -12.91 -8.73
N ALA A 25 3.18 -11.83 -9.50
CA ALA A 25 4.11 -10.76 -9.16
C ALA A 25 3.77 -10.07 -7.83
N ILE A 26 2.48 -9.78 -7.59
CA ILE A 26 1.99 -9.17 -6.34
C ILE A 26 2.33 -10.07 -5.14
N LEU A 27 1.94 -11.34 -5.21
CA LEU A 27 2.11 -12.30 -4.11
C LEU A 27 3.60 -12.62 -3.88
N LEU A 28 4.39 -12.77 -4.95
CA LEU A 28 5.83 -13.01 -4.86
C LEU A 28 6.53 -11.81 -4.25
N PHE A 29 6.24 -10.59 -4.70
CA PHE A 29 6.85 -9.39 -4.16
C PHE A 29 6.55 -9.23 -2.66
N GLY A 30 5.26 -9.33 -2.28
CA GLY A 30 4.85 -9.24 -0.89
C GLY A 30 5.44 -10.35 -0.02
N GLY A 31 5.43 -11.59 -0.51
CA GLY A 31 5.96 -12.75 0.20
C GLY A 31 7.47 -12.69 0.38
N VAL A 32 8.22 -12.37 -0.68
CA VAL A 32 9.68 -12.28 -0.64
C VAL A 32 10.13 -11.18 0.31
N LEU A 33 9.57 -9.97 0.24
CA LEU A 33 9.99 -8.89 1.13
C LEU A 33 9.59 -9.13 2.58
N THR A 34 8.39 -9.66 2.84
CA THR A 34 7.96 -10.00 4.21
C THR A 34 8.88 -11.07 4.81
N THR A 35 9.18 -12.11 4.03
CA THR A 35 10.09 -13.19 4.45
C THR A 35 11.50 -12.67 4.66
N ALA A 36 12.01 -11.83 3.75
CA ALA A 36 13.33 -11.23 3.88
C ALA A 36 13.45 -10.38 5.16
N LEU A 37 12.43 -9.58 5.48
CA LEU A 37 12.41 -8.81 6.72
C LEU A 37 12.33 -9.71 7.96
N TYR A 38 11.49 -10.74 7.94
CA TYR A 38 11.39 -11.72 9.03
C TYR A 38 12.73 -12.42 9.30
N LEU A 39 13.40 -12.89 8.26
CA LEU A 39 14.69 -13.57 8.38
C LEU A 39 15.82 -12.62 8.78
N ARG A 40 15.75 -11.33 8.38
CA ARG A 40 16.78 -10.34 8.67
C ARG A 40 16.72 -9.78 10.08
N PHE A 41 15.51 -9.70 10.65
CA PHE A 41 15.20 -9.11 11.95
C PHE A 41 14.40 -10.09 12.84
N PRO A 42 14.91 -11.31 13.09
CA PRO A 42 14.17 -12.33 13.84
C PRO A 42 13.87 -11.89 15.29
N GLU A 43 14.72 -11.03 15.87
CA GLU A 43 14.60 -10.50 17.23
C GLU A 43 13.26 -9.78 17.49
N LEU A 44 12.63 -9.25 16.44
CA LEU A 44 11.34 -8.57 16.51
C LEU A 44 10.16 -9.53 16.74
N THR A 45 10.36 -10.83 16.55
CA THR A 45 9.28 -11.83 16.59
C THR A 45 9.56 -13.01 17.51
N GLU A 46 10.83 -13.32 17.80
CA GLU A 46 11.25 -14.46 18.63
C GLU A 46 10.72 -14.40 20.07
N SER A 47 10.65 -13.19 20.64
CA SER A 47 10.20 -12.96 22.02
C SER A 47 8.68 -12.75 22.15
N LEU A 48 7.95 -12.72 21.03
CA LEU A 48 6.53 -12.40 21.01
C LEU A 48 5.67 -13.67 20.90
N PRO A 49 4.43 -13.63 21.44
CA PRO A 49 3.44 -14.65 21.17
C PRO A 49 3.24 -14.83 19.66
N ILE A 50 3.15 -16.09 19.21
CA ILE A 50 3.04 -16.45 17.78
C ILE A 50 1.94 -15.65 17.08
N TRP A 51 0.78 -15.48 17.71
CA TRP A 51 -0.33 -14.73 17.10
C TRP A 51 0.01 -13.27 16.80
N ARG A 52 0.83 -12.59 17.63
CA ARG A 52 1.25 -11.20 17.38
C ARG A 52 2.17 -11.14 16.18
N SER A 53 3.15 -12.02 16.14
CA SER A 53 4.12 -12.14 15.05
C SER A 53 3.42 -12.47 13.74
N THR A 54 2.52 -13.47 13.73
CA THR A 54 1.73 -13.83 12.55
C THR A 54 0.88 -12.67 12.07
N LEU A 55 0.14 -11.99 12.97
CA LEU A 55 -0.70 -10.87 12.57
C LEU A 55 0.13 -9.69 12.02
N ALA A 56 1.26 -9.37 12.65
CA ALA A 56 2.15 -8.31 12.17
C ALA A 56 2.71 -8.63 10.78
N LEU A 57 3.18 -9.86 10.56
CA LEU A 57 3.70 -10.30 9.26
C LEU A 57 2.61 -10.30 8.18
N LEU A 58 1.37 -10.66 8.51
CA LEU A 58 0.24 -10.55 7.57
C LEU A 58 -0.05 -9.10 7.17
N LEU A 59 0.01 -8.16 8.12
CA LEU A 59 -0.16 -6.73 7.82
C LEU A 59 1.00 -6.18 6.97
N VAL A 60 2.23 -6.61 7.23
CA VAL A 60 3.41 -6.25 6.42
C VAL A 60 3.29 -6.82 4.99
N PHE A 61 2.84 -8.06 4.87
CA PHE A 61 2.56 -8.70 3.58
C PHE A 61 1.48 -7.95 2.79
N ASP A 62 0.39 -7.52 3.44
CA ASP A 62 -0.64 -6.68 2.83
C ASP A 62 -0.05 -5.34 2.37
N ILE A 63 0.80 -4.69 3.17
CA ILE A 63 1.47 -3.44 2.78
C ILE A 63 2.27 -3.64 1.50
N PHE A 64 3.14 -4.64 1.44
CA PHE A 64 3.99 -4.87 0.26
C PHE A 64 3.22 -5.33 -0.97
N SER A 65 2.28 -6.27 -0.80
CA SER A 65 1.43 -6.74 -1.90
C SER A 65 0.57 -5.60 -2.44
N GLY A 66 -0.01 -4.81 -1.55
CA GLY A 66 -0.86 -3.67 -1.88
C GLY A 66 -0.13 -2.58 -2.67
N CYS A 67 1.18 -2.38 -2.45
CA CYS A 67 1.97 -1.45 -3.27
C CYS A 67 1.89 -1.78 -4.76
N LEU A 68 2.07 -3.06 -5.13
CA LEU A 68 2.02 -3.50 -6.52
C LEU A 68 0.58 -3.66 -7.02
N ALA A 69 -0.31 -4.17 -6.18
CA ALA A 69 -1.70 -4.41 -6.57
C ALA A 69 -2.39 -3.12 -7.03
N ASN A 70 -2.17 -2.02 -6.30
CA ASN A 70 -2.76 -0.72 -6.60
C ASN A 70 -2.21 -0.07 -7.89
N PHE A 71 -1.04 -0.51 -8.37
CA PHE A 71 -0.54 -0.11 -9.69
C PHE A 71 -1.20 -0.87 -10.84
N THR A 72 -2.01 -1.90 -10.58
CA THR A 72 -2.67 -2.63 -11.68
C THR A 72 -3.89 -1.85 -12.20
N ILE A 73 -4.12 -1.94 -13.52
CA ILE A 73 -5.30 -1.34 -14.18
C ILE A 73 -6.59 -1.78 -13.48
N SER A 74 -6.70 -3.05 -13.11
CA SER A 74 -7.91 -3.61 -12.52
C SER A 74 -8.27 -2.98 -11.17
N THR A 75 -7.30 -2.93 -10.25
CA THR A 75 -7.51 -2.33 -8.92
C THR A 75 -7.72 -0.82 -9.05
N SER A 76 -6.94 -0.14 -9.90
CA SER A 76 -7.12 1.29 -10.17
C SER A 76 -8.52 1.59 -10.72
N ASN A 77 -9.00 0.83 -11.71
CA ASN A 77 -10.33 0.99 -12.30
C ASN A 77 -11.45 0.73 -11.28
N PHE A 78 -11.32 -0.32 -10.47
CA PHE A 78 -12.30 -0.69 -9.45
C PHE A 78 -12.58 0.49 -8.49
N TYR A 79 -11.52 1.19 -8.08
CA TYR A 79 -11.60 2.36 -7.19
C TYR A 79 -11.87 3.68 -7.94
N ALA A 80 -11.41 3.84 -9.17
CA ALA A 80 -11.70 5.00 -10.00
C ALA A 80 -13.22 5.18 -10.22
N ALA A 81 -13.93 4.07 -10.44
CA ALA A 81 -15.38 4.05 -10.61
C ALA A 81 -16.17 4.27 -9.31
N ARG A 82 -15.56 4.16 -8.12
CA ARG A 82 -16.25 4.10 -6.82
C ARG A 82 -15.69 5.09 -5.80
N LYS A 83 -16.11 6.36 -5.88
CA LYS A 83 -15.64 7.45 -4.98
C LYS A 83 -15.79 7.13 -3.48
N LYS A 84 -16.90 6.50 -3.07
CA LYS A 84 -17.13 6.12 -1.66
C LYS A 84 -16.11 5.07 -1.20
N ASN A 85 -15.84 4.06 -2.01
CA ASN A 85 -14.86 3.02 -1.71
C ASN A 85 -13.46 3.60 -1.56
N ARG A 86 -13.08 4.62 -2.36
CA ARG A 86 -11.78 5.29 -2.21
C ARG A 86 -11.58 5.92 -0.84
N ILE A 87 -12.58 6.67 -0.38
CA ILE A 87 -12.53 7.36 0.92
C ILE A 87 -12.44 6.35 2.06
N VAL A 88 -13.29 5.30 2.01
CA VAL A 88 -13.29 4.24 3.02
C VAL A 88 -11.94 3.53 3.03
N PHE A 89 -11.41 3.17 1.86
CA PHE A 89 -10.12 2.49 1.76
C PHE A 89 -9.01 3.33 2.40
N ILE A 90 -8.88 4.62 2.07
CA ILE A 90 -7.88 5.49 2.71
C ILE A 90 -8.08 5.50 4.24
N ALA A 91 -9.31 5.66 4.71
CA ALA A 91 -9.60 5.81 6.14
C ALA A 91 -9.26 4.56 6.98
N ILE A 92 -9.41 3.36 6.43
CA ILE A 92 -9.16 2.11 7.18
C ILE A 92 -7.69 1.72 7.26
N HIS A 93 -6.78 2.40 6.56
CA HIS A 93 -5.35 2.06 6.51
C HIS A 93 -4.58 2.50 7.78
N VAL A 94 -4.99 1.97 8.93
CA VAL A 94 -4.29 2.13 10.22
C VAL A 94 -3.24 1.06 10.47
N HIS A 95 -3.04 0.14 9.51
CA HIS A 95 -2.22 -1.07 9.66
C HIS A 95 -0.78 -0.78 10.09
N ILE A 96 -0.16 0.34 9.67
CA ILE A 96 1.22 0.65 10.08
C ILE A 96 1.34 0.93 11.58
N ILE A 97 0.32 1.55 12.19
CA ILE A 97 0.25 1.76 13.64
C ILE A 97 0.09 0.41 14.36
N LEU A 98 -0.76 -0.47 13.81
CA LEU A 98 -0.95 -1.82 14.35
C LEU A 98 0.33 -2.65 14.25
N VAL A 99 1.08 -2.58 13.15
CA VAL A 99 2.39 -3.25 13.01
C VAL A 99 3.35 -2.77 14.09
N ALA A 100 3.46 -1.46 14.30
CA ALA A 100 4.31 -0.91 15.35
C ALA A 100 3.88 -1.38 16.74
N LEU A 101 2.58 -1.40 17.02
CA LEU A 101 2.03 -1.89 18.29
C LEU A 101 2.31 -3.38 18.51
N LEU A 102 2.07 -4.22 17.50
CA LEU A 102 2.23 -5.67 17.60
C LEU A 102 3.69 -6.08 17.80
N LEU A 103 4.62 -5.37 17.14
CA LEU A 103 6.06 -5.60 17.21
C LEU A 103 6.78 -4.77 18.29
N GLN A 104 6.01 -4.09 19.16
CA GLN A 104 6.54 -3.25 20.25
C GLN A 104 7.56 -2.20 19.78
N GLN A 105 7.35 -1.67 18.56
CA GLN A 105 8.17 -0.63 17.98
C GLN A 105 7.67 0.77 18.35
N ASN A 106 8.45 1.79 18.00
CA ASN A 106 8.13 3.18 18.30
C ASN A 106 6.82 3.63 17.61
N LEU A 107 5.77 3.79 18.40
CA LEU A 107 4.45 4.22 17.93
C LEU A 107 4.46 5.65 17.36
N ALA A 108 5.27 6.56 17.91
CA ALA A 108 5.30 7.94 17.47
C ALA A 108 5.72 8.06 16.00
N TYR A 109 6.73 7.30 15.57
CA TYR A 109 7.11 7.26 14.15
C TYR A 109 5.99 6.69 13.27
N SER A 110 5.36 5.59 13.70
CA SER A 110 4.26 4.99 12.93
C SER A 110 3.05 5.92 12.79
N ILE A 111 2.69 6.65 13.84
CA ILE A 111 1.60 7.64 13.84
C ILE A 111 1.95 8.84 12.95
N GLY A 112 3.19 9.33 13.03
CA GLY A 112 3.64 10.44 12.19
C GLY A 112 3.62 10.11 10.71
N VAL A 113 4.17 8.94 10.32
CA VAL A 113 4.14 8.47 8.93
C VAL A 113 2.72 8.18 8.48
N TRP A 114 1.89 7.57 9.33
CA TRP A 114 0.48 7.33 9.05
C TRP A 114 -0.26 8.65 8.76
N ALA A 115 -0.17 9.62 9.67
CA ALA A 115 -0.85 10.91 9.54
C ALA A 115 -0.42 11.63 8.26
N TYR A 116 0.88 11.68 7.99
CA TYR A 116 1.44 12.26 6.76
C TYR A 116 0.87 11.58 5.52
N THR A 117 0.89 10.24 5.49
CA THR A 117 0.43 9.44 4.35
C THR A 117 -1.07 9.62 4.10
N ILE A 118 -1.90 9.59 5.15
CA ILE A 118 -3.35 9.72 5.03
C ILE A 118 -3.74 11.13 4.58
N VAL A 119 -3.16 12.18 5.19
CA VAL A 119 -3.41 13.57 4.79
C VAL A 119 -2.96 13.79 3.34
N GLY A 120 -1.78 13.30 2.96
CA GLY A 120 -1.30 13.37 1.59
C GLY A 120 -2.20 12.60 0.61
N ALA A 121 -2.67 11.41 0.97
CA ALA A 121 -3.56 10.61 0.13
C ALA A 121 -4.90 11.33 -0.10
N PHE A 122 -5.45 11.99 0.92
CA PHE A 122 -6.63 12.84 0.76
C PHE A 122 -6.36 14.05 -0.15
N ALA A 123 -5.21 14.71 0.00
CA ALA A 123 -4.82 15.82 -0.87
C ALA A 123 -4.68 15.38 -2.34
N VAL A 124 -4.04 14.24 -2.60
CA VAL A 124 -3.91 13.66 -3.94
C VAL A 124 -5.27 13.24 -4.49
N ASN A 125 -6.12 12.60 -3.69
CA ASN A 125 -7.45 12.18 -4.11
C ASN A 125 -8.41 13.38 -4.33
N ALA A 126 -8.18 14.53 -3.69
CA ALA A 126 -8.91 15.77 -3.98
C ALA A 126 -8.60 16.32 -5.39
N LEU A 127 -7.44 15.97 -5.95
CA LEU A 127 -7.01 16.33 -7.31
C LEU A 127 -7.39 15.28 -8.36
N PHE A 128 -8.25 14.32 -8.03
CA PHE A 128 -8.64 13.24 -8.94
C PHE A 128 -9.16 13.79 -10.29
N GLY A 129 -8.57 13.32 -11.39
CA GLY A 129 -8.91 13.76 -12.75
C GLY A 129 -8.19 15.04 -13.21
N ASN A 130 -7.42 15.70 -12.33
CA ASN A 130 -6.55 16.81 -12.71
C ASN A 130 -5.20 16.29 -13.20
N ARG A 131 -4.65 16.92 -14.25
CA ARG A 131 -3.30 16.62 -14.77
C ARG A 131 -2.20 16.83 -13.72
N SER A 132 -2.42 17.70 -12.74
CA SER A 132 -1.46 17.96 -11.66
C SER A 132 -1.43 16.86 -10.58
N GLN A 133 -2.39 15.92 -10.56
CA GLN A 133 -2.51 14.91 -9.51
C GLN A 133 -1.21 14.10 -9.33
N LEU A 134 -0.70 13.54 -10.42
CA LEU A 134 0.50 12.71 -10.41
C LEU A 134 1.73 13.52 -9.95
N PHE A 135 1.84 14.77 -10.39
CA PHE A 135 2.94 15.65 -10.00
C PHE A 135 2.91 15.97 -8.50
N VAL A 136 1.73 16.33 -7.96
CA VAL A 136 1.56 16.59 -6.52
C VAL A 136 1.85 15.34 -5.69
N ALA A 137 1.35 14.17 -6.12
CA ALA A 137 1.66 12.91 -5.46
C ALA A 137 3.16 12.58 -5.49
N GLY A 138 3.84 12.86 -6.61
CA GLY A 138 5.28 12.71 -6.75
C GLY A 138 6.07 13.61 -5.81
N ILE A 139 5.66 14.88 -5.64
CA ILE A 139 6.28 15.80 -4.68
C ILE A 139 6.11 15.27 -3.25
N LEU A 140 4.88 14.92 -2.86
CA LEU A 140 4.60 14.42 -1.51
C LEU A 140 5.37 13.12 -1.23
N LEU A 141 5.37 12.17 -2.16
CA LEU A 141 6.16 10.96 -2.02
C LEU A 141 7.66 11.27 -1.89
N SER A 142 8.21 12.15 -2.75
CA SER A 142 9.64 12.50 -2.72
C SER A 142 10.04 13.16 -1.41
N VAL A 143 9.20 14.07 -0.89
CA VAL A 143 9.40 14.67 0.44
C VAL A 143 9.43 13.56 1.49
N GLY A 144 8.41 12.69 1.52
CA GLY A 144 8.33 11.53 2.41
C GLY A 144 9.57 10.63 2.39
N LEU A 145 10.00 10.22 1.19
CA LEU A 145 11.19 9.39 1.01
C LEU A 145 12.48 10.11 1.43
N GLY A 146 12.51 11.44 1.38
CA GLY A 146 13.64 12.25 1.82
C GLY A 146 13.74 12.40 3.34
N TRP A 147 12.64 12.70 4.04
CA TRP A 147 12.70 13.04 5.47
C TRP A 147 12.57 11.84 6.41
N ILE A 148 11.82 10.79 6.05
CA ILE A 148 11.60 9.64 6.96
C ILE A 148 12.93 8.93 7.29
N PRO A 149 13.84 8.65 6.33
CA PRO A 149 15.12 8.03 6.65
C PRO A 149 16.06 8.89 7.51
N LEU A 150 15.80 10.19 7.61
CA LEU A 150 16.57 11.11 8.45
C LEU A 150 16.12 11.08 9.92
N LEU A 151 15.03 10.38 10.25
CA LEU A 151 14.56 10.24 11.62
C LEU A 151 15.54 9.37 12.43
N PRO A 152 16.13 9.89 13.52
CA PRO A 152 17.15 9.17 14.27
C PRO A 152 16.53 7.97 15.01
N GLY A 153 17.22 6.83 15.04
CA GLY A 153 16.84 5.69 15.87
C GLY A 153 15.60 4.91 15.41
N MET A 154 15.10 5.14 14.20
CA MET A 154 14.03 4.33 13.63
C MET A 154 14.56 2.95 13.23
N HIS A 155 13.93 1.89 13.74
CA HIS A 155 14.34 0.52 13.41
C HIS A 155 14.18 0.26 11.90
N PRO A 156 15.18 -0.36 11.22
CA PRO A 156 15.13 -0.55 9.77
C PRO A 156 13.90 -1.31 9.26
N PHE A 157 13.43 -2.30 10.01
CA PHE A 157 12.17 -3.01 9.70
C PHE A 157 10.99 -2.04 9.60
N LEU A 158 10.82 -1.18 10.60
CA LEU A 158 9.72 -0.21 10.65
C LEU A 158 9.91 0.86 9.57
N LEU A 159 11.14 1.32 9.34
CA LEU A 159 11.46 2.26 8.27
C LEU A 159 11.02 1.73 6.90
N ILE A 160 11.48 0.53 6.51
CA ILE A 160 11.14 -0.09 5.22
C ILE A 160 9.62 -0.25 5.10
N THR A 161 8.97 -0.76 6.15
CA THR A 161 7.51 -0.95 6.16
C THR A 161 6.77 0.39 6.02
N CYS A 162 7.23 1.45 6.69
CA CYS A 162 6.68 2.80 6.58
C CYS A 162 6.83 3.40 5.16
N LEU A 163 7.98 3.23 4.52
CA LEU A 163 8.23 3.73 3.17
C LEU A 163 7.29 3.04 2.17
N PHE A 164 7.15 1.71 2.25
CA PHE A 164 6.22 0.98 1.39
C PHE A 164 4.76 1.27 1.71
N PHE A 165 4.39 1.48 2.99
CA PHE A 165 3.05 1.93 3.36
C PHE A 165 2.70 3.26 2.66
N MET A 166 3.63 4.20 2.64
CA MET A 166 3.46 5.46 1.93
C MET A 166 3.35 5.25 0.42
N VAL A 167 4.22 4.43 -0.19
CA VAL A 167 4.08 4.05 -1.61
C VAL A 167 2.71 3.43 -1.88
N LYS A 168 2.23 2.51 -1.03
CA LYS A 168 0.93 1.85 -1.18
C LYS A 168 -0.21 2.84 -1.20
N VAL A 169 -0.30 3.71 -0.19
CA VAL A 169 -1.51 4.52 0.06
C VAL A 169 -1.43 5.89 -0.61
N LEU A 170 -0.32 6.62 -0.45
CA LEU A 170 -0.18 7.98 -0.97
C LEU A 170 -0.03 8.03 -2.49
N PHE A 171 0.71 7.07 -3.06
CA PHE A 171 1.12 7.14 -4.46
C PHE A 171 0.44 6.07 -5.32
N SER A 172 0.60 4.80 -4.98
CA SER A 172 0.04 3.70 -5.77
C SER A 172 -1.49 3.72 -5.76
N PHE A 173 -2.11 3.92 -4.58
CA PHE A 173 -3.57 3.96 -4.44
C PHE A 173 -4.22 5.31 -4.82
N ALA A 174 -3.77 6.41 -4.22
CA ALA A 174 -4.49 7.68 -4.31
C ALA A 174 -4.42 8.33 -5.71
N VAL A 175 -3.41 7.97 -6.51
CA VAL A 175 -3.23 8.46 -7.88
C VAL A 175 -4.00 7.61 -8.87
N ASN A 176 -4.70 8.26 -9.81
CA ASN A 176 -5.22 7.57 -10.99
C ASN A 176 -4.14 7.50 -12.07
N HIS A 177 -3.39 6.40 -12.10
CA HIS A 177 -2.26 6.21 -13.04
C HIS A 177 -2.68 6.06 -14.51
N TYR A 178 -3.95 5.74 -14.76
CA TYR A 178 -4.44 5.42 -16.10
C TYR A 178 -5.36 6.51 -16.70
N GLY A 179 -5.65 7.57 -15.94
CA GLY A 179 -6.31 8.78 -16.41
C GLY A 179 -7.81 8.65 -16.76
N LYS A 180 -8.29 7.47 -17.16
CA LYS A 180 -9.69 7.17 -17.51
C LYS A 180 -10.08 5.78 -17.01
N VAL A 181 -11.38 5.50 -16.93
CA VAL A 181 -11.88 4.12 -16.77
C VAL A 181 -11.68 3.43 -18.11
N ILE A 182 -10.57 2.72 -18.26
CA ILE A 182 -10.24 1.98 -19.48
C ILE A 182 -10.95 0.62 -19.41
N ASP A 183 -11.68 0.22 -20.44
CA ASP A 183 -12.29 -1.11 -20.50
C ASP A 183 -11.21 -2.20 -20.62
N ASP A 184 -11.54 -3.45 -20.33
CA ASP A 184 -10.57 -4.56 -20.17
C ASP A 184 -9.72 -4.89 -21.41
N THR A 185 -10.01 -4.25 -22.55
CA THR A 185 -9.29 -4.35 -23.83
C THR A 185 -8.29 -3.23 -24.07
N GLY A 186 -8.11 -2.28 -23.13
CA GLY A 186 -7.25 -1.11 -23.32
C GLY A 186 -7.93 0.03 -24.11
N THR A 187 -9.23 -0.08 -24.37
CA THR A 187 -10.03 0.94 -25.05
C THR A 187 -10.78 1.80 -24.05
N GLU A 188 -10.80 3.11 -24.29
CA GLU A 188 -11.52 4.08 -23.44
C GLU A 188 -13.03 3.79 -23.41
N LYS A 189 -13.68 3.97 -22.25
CA LYS A 189 -15.13 4.13 -22.13
C LYS A 189 -15.53 5.59 -22.19
#